data_AF-A0A836WZB7-F1
#
_entry.id   AF-A0A836WZB7-F1
#
_cell.length_a   1.000
_cell.length_b   1.000
_cell.length_c   1.000
_cell.angle_alpha   90.00
_cell.angle_beta   90.00
_cell.angle_gamma   90.00
#
_symmetry.space_group_name_H-M   'P 1'
#
loop_
_entity.id
_entity.type
_entity.pdbx_description
1 polymer ?
#
loop_
_entity_poly.entity_id
_entity_poly.type
_entity_poly.pdbx_seq_one_letter_code
_entity_poly.pdbx_strand_id
1 'polypeptide(L)' 'MDKLEATQRVLRFSDSIRNWVEKDERLFFDDFDNENVMNYEKGGYGELADLIIEKGIKEGFIDEDDLDY' A
#
# COMPACT_ATOMS: atom_id res chain seq x y z
N MET A 1 2.55 13.16 -0.08
CA MET A 1 2.18 12.06 -0.99
C MET A 1 0.89 11.44 -0.50
N ASP A 2 -0.11 11.32 -1.37
CA ASP A 2 -1.39 10.70 -1.00
C ASP A 2 -1.25 9.18 -0.77
N LYS A 3 -2.18 8.61 -0.02
CA LYS A 3 -2.15 7.18 0.38
C LYS A 3 -2.08 6.21 -0.80
N LEU A 4 -2.80 6.49 -1.89
CA LEU A 4 -2.73 5.68 -3.10
C LEU A 4 -1.32 5.71 -3.70
N GLU A 5 -0.75 6.90 -3.85
CA GLU A 5 0.59 7.07 -4.42
C GLU A 5 1.64 6.37 -3.57
N ALA A 6 1.54 6.46 -2.24
CA ALA A 6 2.42 5.77 -1.31
C ALA A 6 2.30 4.25 -1.48
N THR A 7 1.08 3.71 -1.43
CA THR A 7 0.83 2.27 -1.61
C THR A 7 1.42 1.78 -2.95
N GLN A 8 1.11 2.49 -4.03
CA GLN A 8 1.60 2.17 -5.37
C GLN A 8 3.13 2.27 -5.48
N ARG A 9 3.75 3.25 -4.82
CA ARG A 9 5.20 3.39 -4.77
C ARG A 9 5.85 2.20 -4.09
N VAL A 10 5.36 1.79 -2.92
CA VAL A 10 5.87 0.58 -2.23
C VAL A 10 5.78 -0.62 -3.16
N LEU A 11 4.60 -0.85 -3.75
CA LEU A 11 4.38 -2.00 -4.63
C LEU A 11 5.24 -1.94 -5.90
N ARG A 12 5.62 -0.76 -6.41
CA ARG A 12 6.55 -0.64 -7.55
C ARG A 12 8.00 -0.94 -7.19
N PHE A 13 8.46 -0.56 -6.01
CA PHE A 13 9.88 -0.62 -5.67
C PHE A 13 10.26 -1.80 -4.75
N SER A 14 9.32 -2.32 -3.96
CA SER A 14 9.52 -3.52 -3.14
C SER A 14 8.90 -4.75 -3.80
N ASP A 15 9.74 -5.57 -4.44
CA ASP A 15 9.32 -6.90 -4.93
C ASP A 15 8.89 -7.81 -3.77
N SER A 16 9.48 -7.65 -2.58
CA SER A 16 9.11 -8.41 -1.39
C SER A 16 7.66 -8.15 -0.98
N ILE A 17 7.27 -6.88 -0.85
CA ILE A 17 5.92 -6.50 -0.46
C ILE A 17 4.93 -6.81 -1.58
N ARG A 18 5.28 -6.56 -2.84
CA ARG A 18 4.42 -6.91 -3.98
C ARG A 18 4.08 -8.41 -4.00
N ASN A 19 5.09 -9.27 -3.87
CA ASN A 19 4.92 -10.72 -3.90
C ASN A 19 4.08 -11.21 -2.71
N TRP A 20 4.23 -10.58 -1.55
CA TRP A 20 3.36 -10.86 -0.39
C TRP A 20 1.90 -10.50 -0.69
N VAL A 21 1.61 -9.30 -1.21
CA VAL A 21 0.25 -8.88 -1.56
C VAL A 21 -0.35 -9.80 -2.64
N GLU A 22 0.42 -10.16 -3.66
CA GLU A 22 -0.05 -11.04 -4.75
C GLU A 22 -0.34 -12.47 -4.29
N LYS A 23 0.41 -13.00 -3.32
CA LYS A 23 0.26 -14.40 -2.87
C LYS A 23 -0.68 -14.58 -1.69
N ASP A 24 -0.54 -13.76 -0.66
CA ASP A 24 -1.32 -13.88 0.58
C ASP A 24 -2.68 -13.21 0.41
N GLU A 25 -2.70 -11.95 -0.05
CA GLU A 25 -3.93 -11.17 -0.18
C GLU A 25 -4.65 -11.44 -1.51
N ARG A 26 -3.95 -12.02 -2.49
CA ARG A 26 -4.44 -12.29 -3.86
C ARG A 26 -4.87 -11.02 -4.60
N LEU A 27 -4.16 -9.93 -4.35
CA LEU A 27 -4.39 -8.62 -4.97
C LEU A 27 -3.17 -8.20 -5.79
N PHE A 28 -3.40 -7.42 -6.83
CA PHE A 28 -2.36 -6.88 -7.69
C PHE A 28 -2.25 -5.37 -7.53
N PHE A 29 -1.18 -4.81 -8.07
CA PHE A 29 -0.94 -3.36 -8.09
C PHE A 29 -2.15 -2.55 -8.60
N ASP A 30 -2.82 -3.04 -9.64
CA ASP A 30 -3.94 -2.35 -10.31
C ASP A 30 -5.25 -2.46 -9.52
N ASP A 31 -5.32 -3.36 -8.53
CA ASP A 31 -6.50 -3.49 -7.66
C ASP A 31 -6.59 -2.34 -6.64
N PHE A 32 -5.56 -1.51 -6.46
CA PHE A 32 -5.59 -0.37 -5.53
C PHE A 32 -5.98 0.92 -6.23
N ASP A 33 -7.02 1.58 -5.71
CA ASP A 33 -7.54 2.86 -6.20
C ASP A 33 -7.89 3.80 -5.04
N ASN A 34 -8.15 5.08 -5.34
CA ASN A 34 -8.41 6.11 -4.32
C ASN A 34 -9.63 5.82 -3.44
N GLU A 35 -10.64 5.10 -3.94
CA GLU A 35 -11.81 4.75 -3.15
C GLU A 35 -11.50 3.59 -2.22
N ASN A 36 -10.84 2.55 -2.71
CA ASN A 36 -10.60 1.35 -1.91
C ASN A 36 -9.47 1.48 -0.87
N VAL A 37 -8.43 2.27 -1.13
CA VAL A 37 -7.35 2.55 -0.16
C VAL A 37 -7.81 3.45 0.98
N MET A 38 -8.93 4.14 0.80
CA MET A 38 -9.60 4.96 1.82
C MET A 38 -10.79 4.22 2.45
N ASN A 39 -11.13 3.03 1.96
CA ASN A 39 -12.23 2.23 2.48
C ASN A 39 -11.75 1.31 3.61
N TYR A 40 -12.11 1.67 4.84
CA TYR A 40 -11.83 0.89 6.05
C TYR A 40 -13.00 -0.02 6.47
N GLU A 41 -14.07 -0.10 5.67
CA GLU A 41 -15.11 -1.08 5.90
C GLU A 41 -14.65 -2.49 5.50
N LYS A 42 -15.39 -3.50 5.95
CA LYS A 42 -15.05 -4.90 5.69
C LYS A 42 -15.06 -5.18 4.18
N GLY A 43 -13.88 -5.52 3.65
CA GLY A 43 -13.68 -5.77 2.22
C GLY A 43 -13.09 -4.57 1.46
N GLY A 44 -12.90 -3.42 2.11
CA GLY A 44 -12.05 -2.34 1.62
C GLY A 44 -10.57 -2.62 1.86
N TYR A 45 -9.70 -1.81 1.26
CA TYR A 45 -8.24 -1.99 1.32
C TYR A 45 -7.55 -0.94 2.19
N GLY A 46 -8.30 -0.18 3.00
CA GLY A 46 -7.75 0.84 3.88
C GLY A 46 -6.67 0.30 4.81
N GLU A 47 -7.01 -0.72 5.60
CA GLU A 47 -6.06 -1.34 6.54
C GLU A 47 -4.88 -2.01 5.82
N LEU A 48 -5.14 -2.63 4.66
CA LEU A 48 -4.10 -3.27 3.86
C LEU A 48 -3.11 -2.25 3.28
N ALA A 49 -3.63 -1.14 2.75
CA ALA A 49 -2.83 -0.05 2.23
C ALA A 49 -1.95 0.57 3.32
N ASP A 50 -2.47 0.79 4.53
CA ASP A 50 -1.67 1.26 5.67
C ASP A 50 -0.55 0.27 6.01
N LEU A 51 -0.84 -1.03 6.00
CA LEU A 51 0.16 -2.07 6.27
C LEU A 51 1.24 -2.14 5.18
N ILE A 52 0.87 -1.96 3.90
CA ILE A 52 1.81 -1.88 2.78
C ILE A 52 2.74 -0.68 2.97
N ILE A 53 2.18 0.49 3.28
CA ILE A 53 2.95 1.72 3.51
C ILE A 53 3.89 1.57 4.70
N GLU A 54 3.40 1.03 5.82
CA GLU A 54 4.23 0.80 7.02
C GLU A 54 5.41 -0.12 6.72
N LYS A 55 5.18 -1.21 5.97
CA LYS A 55 6.26 -2.08 5.51
C LYS A 55 7.23 -1.35 4.58
N GLY A 56 6.71 -0.53 3.67
CA GLY A 56 7.51 0.29 2.76
C GLY A 56 8.40 1.30 3.48
N ILE A 57 7.92 1.93 4.55
CA ILE A 57 8.70 2.81 5.42
C ILE A 57 9.81 2.02 6.11
N LYS A 58 9.47 0.84 6.68
CA LYS A 58 10.46 -0.03 7.35
C LYS A 58 11.57 -0.51 6.41
N GLU A 59 11.25 -0.75 5.14
CA GLU A 59 12.23 -1.12 4.11
C GLU A 59 12.96 0.10 3.51
N GLY A 60 12.53 1.34 3.82
CA GLY A 60 13.16 2.57 3.35
C GLY A 60 12.75 3.00 1.94
N PHE A 61 11.61 2.51 1.41
CA PHE A 61 11.08 2.92 0.10
C PHE A 61 10.28 4.23 0.15
N ILE A 62 9.77 4.56 1.34
CA ILE A 62 8.97 5.75 1.63
C ILE A 62 9.49 6.36 2.93
N ASP A 63 9.51 7.68 3.00
CA ASP A 63 9.75 8.40 4.23
C ASP A 63 8.39 8.78 4.85
N GLU A 64 8.23 8.61 6.16
CA GLU A 64 6.96 8.90 6.84
C GLU A 64 6.59 10.39 6.74
N ASP A 65 7.60 11.28 6.69
CA ASP A 65 7.41 12.73 6.52
C ASP A 65 6.92 13.10 5.11
N ASP A 66 7.03 12.19 4.14
CA ASP A 66 6.58 12.39 2.75
C ASP A 66 5.06 12.09 2.60
N LEU A 67 4.38 11.57 3.63
CA LEU A 67 2.96 11.24 3.60
C LEU A 67 2.08 12.43 3.98
N ASP A 68 1.08 12.72 3.14
CA ASP A 68 0.03 13.70 3.48
C ASP A 68 -1.04 12.99 4.32
N TYR A 69 -1.15 13.37 5.60
CA TYR A 69 -2.12 12.85 6.58
C TYR A 69 -3.45 13.59 6.58
#